data_AF-A0A524E0Z1-F1
#
_entry.id   AF-A0A524E0Z1-F1
#
_cell.length_a   1.000
_cell.length_b   1.000
_cell.length_c   1.000
_cell.angle_alpha   90.00
_cell.angle_beta   90.00
_cell.angle_gamma   90.00
#
_symmetry.space_group_name_H-M   'P 1'
#
loop_
_entity.id
_entity.type
_entity.pdbx_description
1 polymer ?
#
loop_
_entity_poly.entity_id
_entity_poly.type
_entity_poly.pdbx_seq_one_letter_code
_entity_poly.pdbx_strand_id
1 'polypeptide(L)'
;MCDTLVALGNSTKDNNVIFGKNSDRPQNEAQLITHVPRMKHSKGDELECTHISIPQVSETFAILLSQPWWMWGAEMGVNEYGVVIGNEAVHSLEPLRSSGLLGMDLLRLGLERGRKAKEALFIIINLLENHGQGGGCSYEDPGWLYHNSYLIADSEKAFVLETADEWWIAKEVKD
;
A
#
# COMPACT_ATOMS: atom_id res chain seq x y z
N MET A 1 10.71 -3.31 13.63
CA MET A 1 10.06 -4.31 12.75
C MET A 1 8.59 -3.94 12.67
N CYS A 2 8.07 -3.78 11.45
CA CYS A 2 6.63 -3.74 11.20
C CYS A 2 6.07 -5.15 11.25
N ASP A 3 4.82 -5.28 11.67
CA ASP A 3 4.03 -6.50 11.54
C ASP A 3 2.61 -6.12 11.10
N THR A 4 1.98 -7.03 10.38
CA THR A 4 0.57 -6.96 10.00
C THR A 4 -0.17 -8.19 10.50
N LEU A 5 -1.44 -8.02 10.80
CA LEU A 5 -2.32 -9.08 11.27
C LEU A 5 -3.68 -8.92 10.62
N VAL A 6 -4.26 -10.05 10.22
CA VAL A 6 -5.67 -10.15 9.88
C VAL A 6 -6.29 -11.34 10.60
N ALA A 7 -7.47 -11.12 11.18
CA ALA A 7 -8.37 -12.19 11.60
C ALA A 7 -9.64 -12.07 10.75
N LEU A 8 -9.91 -13.10 9.95
CA LEU A 8 -11.11 -13.15 9.10
C LEU A 8 -12.37 -13.35 9.96
N GLY A 9 -13.54 -13.03 9.41
CA GLY A 9 -14.80 -13.13 10.16
C GLY A 9 -15.06 -14.52 10.75
N ASN A 10 -14.66 -15.59 10.07
CA ASN A 10 -14.76 -16.96 10.59
C ASN A 10 -13.80 -17.26 11.76
N SER A 11 -12.82 -16.39 12.02
CA SER A 11 -11.87 -16.45 13.12
C SER A 11 -12.19 -15.47 14.26
N THR A 12 -13.23 -14.64 14.14
CA THR A 12 -13.59 -13.65 15.17
C THR A 12 -14.98 -13.93 15.75
N LYS A 13 -15.17 -13.55 17.02
CA LYS A 13 -16.42 -13.83 17.76
C LYS A 13 -17.65 -13.18 17.11
N ASP A 14 -17.49 -12.00 16.53
CA ASP A 14 -18.58 -11.18 16.01
C ASP A 14 -18.69 -11.23 14.47
N ASN A 15 -17.98 -12.16 13.82
CA ASN A 15 -17.91 -12.31 12.36
C ASN A 15 -17.36 -11.09 11.59
N ASN A 16 -16.60 -10.23 12.27
CA ASN A 16 -15.97 -9.05 11.67
C ASN A 16 -14.52 -9.36 11.28
N VAL A 17 -14.06 -8.79 10.18
CA VAL A 17 -12.63 -8.80 9.85
C VAL A 17 -11.89 -7.79 10.73
N ILE A 18 -10.84 -8.24 11.42
CA ILE A 18 -9.96 -7.39 12.23
C ILE A 18 -8.64 -7.26 11.49
N PHE A 19 -8.22 -6.02 11.24
CA PHE A 19 -6.92 -5.70 10.64
C PHE A 19 -6.07 -4.93 11.64
N GLY A 20 -4.79 -5.31 11.76
CA GLY A 20 -3.82 -4.61 12.58
C GLY A 20 -2.51 -4.40 11.82
N LYS A 21 -1.87 -3.26 12.06
CA LYS A 21 -0.49 -2.99 11.65
C LYS A 21 0.22 -2.12 12.69
N ASN A 22 1.44 -2.49 13.04
CA ASN A 22 2.42 -1.59 13.65
C ASN A 22 3.36 -1.04 12.57
N SER A 23 3.82 0.19 12.79
CA SER A 23 4.75 0.88 11.91
C SER A 23 6.00 1.24 12.72
N ASP A 24 7.18 0.90 12.21
CA ASP A 24 8.48 1.08 12.86
C ASP A 24 9.30 2.22 12.26
N ARG A 25 8.60 3.23 11.76
CA ARG A 25 9.22 4.40 11.10
C ARG A 25 10.16 5.14 12.06
N PRO A 26 11.17 5.85 11.51
CA PRO A 26 12.04 6.72 12.28
C PRO A 26 11.27 7.68 13.18
N GLN A 27 11.84 8.02 14.34
CA GLN A 27 11.21 8.85 15.37
C GLN A 27 10.71 10.22 14.84
N ASN A 28 11.42 10.79 13.86
CA ASN A 28 11.11 12.09 13.27
C ASN A 28 10.06 12.03 12.15
N GLU A 29 9.51 10.85 11.85
CA GLU A 29 8.51 10.64 10.82
C GLU A 29 7.12 10.43 11.41
N ALA A 30 6.54 11.54 11.88
CA ALA A 30 5.18 11.56 12.38
C ALA A 30 4.19 10.93 11.38
N GLN A 31 3.33 10.05 11.91
CA GLN A 31 2.20 9.45 11.21
C GLN A 31 0.98 10.36 11.31
N LEU A 32 0.64 11.02 10.21
CA LEU A 32 -0.55 11.86 10.08
C LEU A 32 -1.77 11.00 9.77
N ILE A 33 -2.90 11.35 10.38
CA ILE A 33 -4.20 10.83 9.95
C ILE A 33 -4.71 11.70 8.81
N THR A 34 -4.61 11.19 7.58
CA THR A 34 -4.96 11.94 6.37
C THR A 34 -6.24 11.38 5.76
N HIS A 35 -7.24 12.23 5.58
CA HIS A 35 -8.43 11.92 4.79
C HIS A 35 -8.32 12.58 3.42
N VAL A 36 -8.46 11.80 2.36
CA VAL A 36 -8.54 12.30 0.97
C VAL A 36 -9.92 11.95 0.42
N PRO A 37 -10.72 12.94 -0.03
CA PRO A 37 -12.06 12.66 -0.53
C PRO A 37 -12.00 11.95 -1.90
N ARG A 38 -13.13 11.38 -2.32
CA ARG A 38 -13.31 10.90 -3.69
C ARG A 38 -13.10 12.04 -4.68
N MET A 39 -12.33 11.79 -5.74
CA MET A 39 -12.01 12.79 -6.76
C MET A 39 -12.23 12.25 -8.17
N LYS A 40 -12.51 13.17 -9.10
CA LYS A 40 -12.50 12.91 -10.54
C LYS A 40 -11.37 13.71 -11.16
N HIS A 41 -10.71 13.12 -12.15
CA HIS A 41 -9.54 13.68 -12.81
C HIS A 41 -9.77 13.76 -14.31
N SER A 42 -9.09 14.70 -14.97
CA SER A 42 -9.19 14.90 -16.41
C SER A 42 -8.37 13.85 -17.15
N LYS A 43 -8.74 13.59 -18.41
CA LYS A 43 -7.99 12.67 -19.25
C LYS A 43 -6.59 13.24 -19.53
N GLY A 44 -5.57 12.45 -19.25
CA GLY A 44 -4.17 12.83 -19.47
C GLY A 44 -3.52 13.54 -18.27
N ASP A 45 -4.23 13.66 -17.14
CA ASP A 45 -3.64 14.13 -15.91
C ASP A 45 -2.52 13.18 -15.46
N GLU A 46 -1.45 13.75 -14.90
CA GLU A 46 -0.39 13.02 -14.24
C GLU A 46 -0.53 13.15 -12.71
N LEU A 47 -0.10 12.10 -12.01
CA LEU A 47 -0.05 12.03 -10.56
C LEU A 47 1.41 11.99 -10.13
N GLU A 48 1.83 13.02 -9.40
CA GLU A 48 3.11 13.02 -8.68
C GLU A 48 2.99 12.14 -7.43
N CYS A 49 3.69 11.00 -7.43
CA CYS A 49 3.83 10.12 -6.26
C CYS A 49 5.05 10.57 -5.44
N THR A 50 5.63 9.71 -4.60
CA THR A 50 6.74 10.15 -3.73
C THR A 50 8.01 10.48 -4.51
N HIS A 51 8.38 9.64 -5.50
CA HIS A 51 9.63 9.82 -6.26
C HIS A 51 9.45 9.93 -7.77
N ILE A 52 8.32 9.49 -8.31
CA ILE A 52 8.04 9.48 -9.74
C ILE A 52 6.61 9.97 -10.02
N SER A 53 6.37 10.38 -11.26
CA SER A 53 5.01 10.66 -11.75
C SER A 53 4.49 9.49 -12.59
N ILE A 54 3.19 9.21 -12.48
CA ILE A 54 2.50 8.20 -13.28
C ILE A 54 1.21 8.77 -13.88
N PRO A 55 0.64 8.15 -14.94
CA PRO A 55 -0.68 8.54 -15.44
C PRO A 55 -1.77 8.42 -14.37
N GLN A 56 -2.60 9.45 -14.24
CA GLN A 56 -3.74 9.45 -13.32
C GLN A 56 -4.95 8.72 -13.92
N VAL A 57 -5.76 8.11 -13.05
CA VAL A 57 -7.04 7.48 -13.42
C VAL A 57 -8.18 8.49 -13.37
N SER A 58 -9.29 8.24 -14.07
CA SER A 58 -10.40 9.21 -14.14
C SER A 58 -11.15 9.42 -12.81
N GLU A 59 -11.07 8.48 -11.88
CA GLU A 59 -11.73 8.55 -10.57
C GLU A 59 -10.88 7.85 -9.50
N THR A 60 -10.77 8.47 -8.33
CA THR A 60 -10.16 7.89 -7.12
C THR A 60 -11.15 7.89 -5.97
N PHE A 61 -11.11 6.85 -5.15
CA PHE A 61 -12.01 6.65 -4.02
C PHE A 61 -11.59 7.49 -2.81
N ALA A 62 -12.55 7.76 -1.93
CA ALA A 62 -12.24 8.38 -0.64
C ALA A 62 -11.46 7.40 0.24
N ILE A 63 -10.42 7.90 0.91
CA ILE A 63 -9.49 7.11 1.74
C ILE A 63 -9.20 7.81 3.07
N LEU A 64 -8.88 7.01 4.08
CA LEU A 64 -8.31 7.43 5.35
C LEU A 64 -6.97 6.70 5.55
N LEU A 65 -5.91 7.45 5.82
CA LEU A 65 -4.54 6.97 5.83
C LEU A 65 -3.85 7.23 7.17
N SER A 66 -2.90 6.37 7.52
CA SER A 66 -1.78 6.67 8.40
C SER A 66 -0.55 6.94 7.52
N GLN A 67 -0.18 8.21 7.41
CA GLN A 67 0.76 8.71 6.40
C GLN A 67 1.98 9.37 7.06
N PRO A 68 3.22 8.92 6.76
CA PRO A 68 4.41 9.70 7.12
C PRO A 68 4.35 11.09 6.48
N TRP A 69 4.62 12.14 7.26
CA TRP A 69 4.39 13.54 6.84
C TRP A 69 5.09 13.98 5.54
N TRP A 70 6.18 13.32 5.15
CA TRP A 70 7.05 13.75 4.04
C TRP A 70 6.73 13.07 2.71
N MET A 71 6.04 11.93 2.71
CA MET A 71 5.80 11.13 1.50
C MET A 71 4.37 11.26 1.01
N TRP A 72 4.15 10.94 -0.26
CA TRP A 72 2.81 10.91 -0.84
C TRP A 72 2.04 9.63 -0.45
N GLY A 73 2.74 8.49 -0.39
CA GLY A 73 2.19 7.21 0.01
C GLY A 73 1.80 7.12 1.49
N ALA A 74 1.43 5.92 1.94
CA ALA A 74 1.05 5.68 3.33
C ALA A 74 1.50 4.30 3.84
N GLU A 75 1.61 4.18 5.16
CA GLU A 75 1.94 2.92 5.86
C GLU A 75 0.74 1.97 5.91
N MET A 76 -0.44 2.54 6.12
CA MET A 76 -1.72 1.82 6.09
C MET A 76 -2.87 2.75 5.80
N GLY A 77 -4.00 2.18 5.43
CA GLY A 77 -5.24 2.93 5.29
C GLY A 77 -6.43 2.07 4.93
N VAL A 78 -7.58 2.72 4.84
CA VAL A 78 -8.86 2.13 4.45
C VAL A 78 -9.56 3.04 3.45
N ASN A 79 -10.32 2.47 2.52
CA ASN A 79 -11.14 3.23 1.58
C ASN A 79 -12.64 3.15 1.90
N GLU A 80 -13.44 3.95 1.20
CA GLU A 80 -14.90 4.00 1.35
C GLU A 80 -15.64 2.69 1.01
N TYR A 81 -14.97 1.72 0.39
CA TYR A 81 -15.51 0.38 0.11
C TYR A 81 -15.11 -0.66 1.17
N GLY A 82 -14.40 -0.25 2.23
CA GLY A 82 -13.96 -1.14 3.29
C GLY A 82 -12.74 -1.98 2.93
N VAL A 83 -12.02 -1.64 1.86
CA VAL A 83 -10.70 -2.23 1.59
C VAL A 83 -9.68 -1.59 2.52
N VAL A 84 -8.95 -2.41 3.26
CA VAL A 84 -7.85 -2.03 4.15
C VAL A 84 -6.54 -2.62 3.65
N ILE A 85 -5.47 -1.84 3.68
CA ILE A 85 -4.14 -2.30 3.29
C ILE A 85 -3.11 -1.79 4.30
N GLY A 86 -2.15 -2.64 4.63
CA GLY A 86 -0.92 -2.30 5.35
C GLY A 86 0.28 -2.89 4.63
N ASN A 87 1.42 -2.19 4.63
CA ASN A 87 2.66 -2.69 4.04
C ASN A 87 3.74 -2.95 5.10
N GLU A 88 4.71 -3.76 4.72
CA GLU A 88 5.91 -4.06 5.50
C GLU A 88 7.15 -4.06 4.60
N ALA A 89 8.31 -3.74 5.18
CA ALA A 89 9.59 -3.90 4.51
C ALA A 89 9.96 -5.38 4.44
N VAL A 90 10.39 -5.84 3.26
CA VAL A 90 10.99 -7.17 3.07
C VAL A 90 12.36 -7.03 2.42
N HIS A 91 13.27 -7.90 2.83
CA HIS A 91 14.65 -7.94 2.33
C HIS A 91 14.83 -9.18 1.46
N SER A 92 14.72 -9.00 0.14
CA SER A 92 14.95 -10.06 -0.84
C SER A 92 16.42 -10.08 -1.31
N LEU A 93 16.74 -11.04 -2.19
CA LEU A 93 18.04 -11.12 -2.87
C LEU A 93 18.09 -10.32 -4.18
N GLU A 94 16.96 -9.77 -4.61
CA GLU A 94 16.86 -9.00 -5.85
C GLU A 94 17.47 -7.60 -5.68
N PRO A 95 18.02 -7.00 -6.75
CA PRO A 95 18.54 -5.65 -6.72
C PRO A 95 17.49 -4.62 -6.28
N LEU A 96 17.90 -3.66 -5.45
CA LEU A 96 17.06 -2.55 -5.03
C LEU A 96 17.25 -1.36 -5.97
N ARG A 97 16.16 -0.86 -6.57
CA ARG A 97 16.19 0.30 -7.46
C ARG A 97 16.24 1.59 -6.65
N SER A 98 17.01 2.56 -7.13
CA SER A 98 17.09 3.91 -6.54
C SER A 98 15.90 4.80 -6.91
N SER A 99 15.00 4.34 -7.78
CA SER A 99 13.80 5.05 -8.22
C SER A 99 12.72 4.05 -8.66
N GLY A 100 11.46 4.44 -8.46
CA GLY A 100 10.27 3.64 -8.72
C GLY A 100 9.11 4.15 -7.87
N LEU A 101 8.01 3.41 -7.84
CA LEU A 101 6.99 3.62 -6.82
C LEU A 101 7.49 3.07 -5.47
N LEU A 102 7.32 3.81 -4.38
CA LEU A 102 7.50 3.22 -3.06
C LEU A 102 6.39 2.20 -2.79
N GLY A 103 6.63 1.22 -1.92
CA GLY A 103 5.52 0.36 -1.52
C GLY A 103 4.40 1.11 -0.80
N MET A 104 4.74 2.20 -0.11
CA MET A 104 3.78 3.13 0.47
C MET A 104 2.92 3.82 -0.61
N ASP A 105 3.49 4.12 -1.79
CA ASP A 105 2.75 4.67 -2.91
C ASP A 105 1.81 3.61 -3.52
N LEU A 106 2.34 2.40 -3.76
CA LEU A 106 1.58 1.27 -4.29
C LEU A 106 0.36 0.94 -3.41
N LEU A 107 0.54 0.92 -2.08
CA LEU A 107 -0.53 0.73 -1.12
C LEU A 107 -1.64 1.78 -1.29
N ARG A 108 -1.27 3.06 -1.32
CA ARG A 108 -2.23 4.16 -1.46
C ARG A 108 -2.97 4.07 -2.79
N LEU A 109 -2.26 3.80 -3.88
CA LEU A 109 -2.85 3.63 -5.20
C LEU A 109 -3.83 2.45 -5.24
N GLY A 110 -3.52 1.34 -4.55
CA GLY A 110 -4.43 0.22 -4.35
C GLY A 110 -5.74 0.64 -3.66
N LEU A 111 -5.64 1.42 -2.58
CA LEU A 111 -6.79 1.95 -1.84
C LEU A 111 -7.63 2.92 -2.68
N GLU A 112 -6.99 3.83 -3.42
CA GLU A 112 -7.67 4.83 -4.24
C GLU A 112 -8.44 4.22 -5.42
N ARG A 113 -8.12 2.98 -5.83
CA ARG A 113 -8.57 2.42 -7.11
C ARG A 113 -9.31 1.08 -7.00
N GLY A 114 -9.20 0.36 -5.89
CA GLY A 114 -9.81 -0.97 -5.71
C GLY A 114 -11.09 -0.96 -4.86
N ARG A 115 -12.18 -1.59 -5.32
CA ARG A 115 -13.45 -1.69 -4.56
C ARG A 115 -13.50 -2.93 -3.66
N LYS A 116 -12.64 -3.91 -3.94
CA LYS A 116 -12.46 -5.15 -3.17
C LYS A 116 -10.98 -5.42 -2.97
N ALA A 117 -10.63 -6.22 -1.96
CA ALA A 117 -9.25 -6.60 -1.67
C ALA A 117 -8.55 -7.23 -2.88
N LYS A 118 -9.24 -8.11 -3.60
CA LYS A 118 -8.70 -8.74 -4.82
C LYS A 118 -8.44 -7.73 -5.94
N GLU A 119 -9.28 -6.71 -6.08
CA GLU A 119 -9.07 -5.66 -7.08
C GLU A 119 -7.86 -4.81 -6.71
N ALA A 120 -7.77 -4.38 -5.46
CA ALA A 120 -6.62 -3.61 -4.96
C ALA A 120 -5.30 -4.39 -5.11
N LEU A 121 -5.31 -5.70 -4.84
CA LEU A 121 -4.18 -6.61 -5.11
C LEU A 121 -3.70 -6.52 -6.56
N PHE A 122 -4.61 -6.69 -7.52
CA PHE A 122 -4.23 -6.62 -8.94
C PHE A 122 -3.82 -5.22 -9.36
N ILE A 123 -4.39 -4.16 -8.78
CA ILE A 123 -3.95 -2.78 -9.05
C ILE A 123 -2.50 -2.60 -8.63
N ILE A 124 -2.13 -3.05 -7.43
CA ILE A 124 -0.75 -3.00 -6.94
C ILE A 124 0.19 -3.77 -7.88
N ILE A 125 -0.18 -5.00 -8.26
CA ILE A 125 0.61 -5.82 -9.19
C ILE A 125 0.80 -5.12 -10.53
N ASN A 126 -0.27 -4.61 -11.14
CA ASN A 126 -0.17 -3.92 -12.43
C ASN A 126 0.71 -2.67 -12.33
N LEU A 127 0.62 -1.90 -11.24
CA LEU A 127 1.45 -0.72 -11.05
C LEU A 127 2.93 -1.10 -10.84
N LEU A 128 3.21 -2.15 -10.09
CA LEU A 128 4.55 -2.70 -9.92
C LEU A 128 5.14 -3.13 -11.27
N GLU A 129 4.39 -3.88 -12.08
CA GLU A 129 4.85 -4.35 -13.39
C GLU A 129 5.10 -3.20 -14.38
N ASN A 130 4.30 -2.14 -14.33
CA ASN A 130 4.42 -1.01 -15.28
C ASN A 130 5.41 0.07 -14.85
N HIS A 131 5.64 0.25 -13.55
CA HIS A 131 6.42 1.37 -13.02
C HIS A 131 7.58 0.94 -12.12
N GLY A 132 7.66 -0.34 -11.76
CA GLY A 132 8.64 -0.86 -10.81
C GLY A 132 8.42 -0.35 -9.39
N GLN A 133 9.29 -0.82 -8.49
CA GLN A 133 9.37 -0.34 -7.11
C GLN A 133 10.80 0.13 -6.78
N GLY A 134 10.92 1.12 -5.91
CA GLY A 134 12.23 1.61 -5.44
C GLY A 134 12.24 3.09 -5.06
N GLY A 135 13.39 3.54 -4.57
CA GLY A 135 13.58 4.88 -4.01
C GLY A 135 13.73 4.89 -2.50
N GLY A 136 14.26 6.00 -1.96
CA GLY A 136 14.53 6.17 -0.54
C GLY A 136 13.27 6.06 0.31
N CYS A 137 13.30 5.18 1.31
CA CYS A 137 12.18 4.93 2.21
C CYS A 137 12.28 5.70 3.53
N SER A 138 13.22 6.64 3.72
CA SER A 138 13.31 7.54 4.88
C SER A 138 13.65 8.96 4.44
N TYR A 139 13.11 9.94 5.16
CA TYR A 139 13.41 11.35 4.92
C TYR A 139 14.87 11.69 5.23
N GLU A 140 15.40 11.18 6.34
CA GLU A 140 16.77 11.48 6.80
C GLU A 140 17.82 10.49 6.29
N ASP A 141 17.38 9.33 5.76
CA ASP A 141 18.24 8.32 5.16
C ASP A 141 17.71 7.87 3.78
N PRO A 142 18.08 8.59 2.70
CA PRO A 142 17.70 8.23 1.34
C PRO A 142 18.28 6.88 0.88
N GLY A 143 19.28 6.34 1.58
CA GLY A 143 19.88 5.04 1.30
C GLY A 143 19.09 3.87 1.88
N TRP A 144 18.05 4.13 2.67
CA TRP A 144 17.20 3.08 3.21
C TRP A 144 16.23 2.59 2.15
N LEU A 145 16.62 1.50 1.48
CA LEU A 145 15.88 0.89 0.37
C LEU A 145 15.42 -0.51 0.77
N TYR A 146 14.23 -0.90 0.32
CA TYR A 146 13.68 -2.26 0.50
C TYR A 146 12.56 -2.52 -0.52
N HIS A 147 12.19 -3.79 -0.66
CA HIS A 147 10.95 -4.20 -1.32
C HIS A 147 9.83 -4.32 -0.30
N ASN A 148 8.58 -4.46 -0.75
CA ASN A 148 7.43 -4.47 0.15
C ASN A 148 6.64 -5.77 0.10
N SER A 149 6.12 -6.15 1.28
CA SER A 149 4.98 -7.04 1.42
C SER A 149 3.73 -6.22 1.76
N TYR A 150 2.56 -6.76 1.42
CA TYR A 150 1.26 -6.14 1.66
C TYR A 150 0.30 -7.16 2.24
N LEU A 151 -0.39 -6.76 3.30
CA LEU A 151 -1.61 -7.42 3.75
C LEU A 151 -2.80 -6.59 3.29
N ILE A 152 -3.66 -7.18 2.48
CA ILE A 152 -4.80 -6.53 1.82
C ILE A 152 -6.05 -7.27 2.25
N ALA A 153 -7.03 -6.57 2.82
CA ALA A 153 -8.28 -7.20 3.26
C ALA A 153 -9.51 -6.35 2.92
N ASP A 154 -10.65 -7.01 2.83
CA ASP A 154 -11.98 -6.39 2.86
C ASP A 154 -12.85 -7.19 3.85
N SER A 155 -14.16 -6.97 3.86
CA SER A 155 -15.07 -7.69 4.76
C SER A 155 -15.21 -9.19 4.47
N GLU A 156 -14.75 -9.67 3.31
CA GLU A 156 -14.94 -11.04 2.85
C GLU A 156 -13.62 -11.83 2.80
N LYS A 157 -12.52 -11.20 2.37
CA LYS A 157 -11.28 -11.87 2.01
C LYS A 157 -10.05 -11.09 2.47
N ALA A 158 -8.93 -11.80 2.61
CA ALA A 158 -7.62 -11.19 2.76
C ALA A 158 -6.57 -11.88 1.89
N PHE A 159 -5.54 -11.12 1.51
CA PHE A 159 -4.44 -11.55 0.68
C PHE A 159 -3.12 -11.04 1.24
N VAL A 160 -2.10 -11.89 1.20
CA VAL A 160 -0.70 -11.49 1.37
C VAL A 160 -0.09 -11.39 -0.03
N LEU A 161 0.53 -10.26 -0.34
CA LEU A 161 1.32 -10.04 -1.54
C LEU A 161 2.76 -9.77 -1.12
N GLU A 162 3.70 -10.61 -1.53
CA GLU A 162 5.14 -10.37 -1.36
C GLU A 162 5.76 -10.02 -2.70
N THR A 163 6.69 -9.08 -2.69
CA THR A 163 7.35 -8.59 -3.90
C THR A 163 8.86 -8.61 -3.76
N ALA A 164 9.55 -8.79 -4.88
CA ALA A 164 11.01 -8.73 -4.99
C ALA A 164 11.37 -8.21 -6.38
N ASP A 165 11.75 -6.93 -6.48
CA ASP A 165 11.88 -6.19 -7.73
C ASP A 165 10.64 -6.36 -8.64
N GLU A 166 10.77 -6.99 -9.80
CA GLU A 166 9.65 -7.29 -10.71
C GLU A 166 8.85 -8.54 -10.33
N TRP A 167 9.38 -9.38 -9.45
CA TRP A 167 8.75 -10.62 -9.03
C TRP A 167 7.70 -10.36 -7.96
N TRP A 168 6.62 -11.13 -8.01
CA TRP A 168 5.60 -11.09 -6.97
C TRP A 168 4.95 -12.46 -6.79
N ILE A 169 4.47 -12.70 -5.58
CA ILE A 169 3.60 -13.84 -5.26
C ILE A 169 2.47 -13.37 -4.35
N ALA A 170 1.26 -13.87 -4.61
CA ALA A 170 0.09 -13.57 -3.82
C ALA A 170 -0.54 -14.85 -3.27
N LYS A 171 -0.98 -14.80 -2.01
CA LYS A 171 -1.68 -15.89 -1.34
C LYS A 171 -2.96 -15.37 -0.69
N GLU A 172 -4.08 -16.02 -0.98
CA GLU A 172 -5.33 -15.79 -0.23
C GLU A 172 -5.18 -16.38 1.17
N VAL A 173 -5.47 -15.57 2.19
CA VAL A 173 -5.48 -15.98 3.58
C VAL A 173 -6.67 -16.90 3.81
N LYS A 174 -6.44 -17.99 4.53
CA LYS A 174 -7.45 -18.97 4.93
C LYS A 174 -7.21 -19.33 6.38
N ASP A 175 -8.29 -19.72 7.06
CA ASP A 175 -8.20 -20.42 8.34
C ASP A 175 -7.86 -21.90 8.16
#